data_AF-A0A7J2J6Y6-F1
#
_entry.id   AF-A0A7J2J6Y6-F1
#
_cell.length_a   1.000
_cell.length_b   1.000
_cell.length_c   1.000
_cell.angle_alpha   90.00
_cell.angle_beta   90.00
_cell.angle_gamma   90.00
#
_symmetry.space_group_name_H-M   'P 1'
#
loop_
_entity.id
_entity.type
_entity.pdbx_description
1 polymer ?
#
loop_
_entity_poly.entity_id
_entity_poly.type
_entity_poly.pdbx_seq_one_letter_code
_entity_poly.pdbx_strand_id
1 'polypeptide(L)'
;MLGEECGECEDRGEFVPLSRAADARPAFNNDVAFIEKLIRCTYGNRVAKTLNLKNQIFLLNRLPYLGKAYEIVLAGKVLAHIFFDIFSLSWKIKPLKALLKFMEEAATDHFHITLNKEKIGKHELLDESDIKKSNINESTEYFGIYSKDNKLIGLGCKSEGKILVLRVWKNHGDEELSFKKESSWKTVLKANRWQIEVLRSRACKFLSKTVERFRREAFVSYSGGKDSLACLLLSLQAGIDPKMLFIDTCLEMPETIRNVNLIVERFGLDSYVGKAEIGRFWEKFYAVGPPARDFRWCSRLCKLEPTNKVLSKLGETLCIVGQRRAESFKRASSPDVWRNPYVKKSINVTPISGWKALHIWLFIMSEKAEGLVNELYFRGFDRVGCYMCPSATLADMHKVKEWHPKLWSNWEEALKEWGIKNSLNENWIKYALWRWRKRIPKTLKAFLEK
;
A
#
# COMPACT_ATOMS: atom_id res chain seq x y z
N MET A 1 8.48 -7.91 -14.38
CA MET A 1 9.17 -9.18 -14.09
C MET A 1 9.96 -9.03 -12.80
N LEU A 2 10.39 -10.14 -12.19
CA LEU A 2 11.20 -10.20 -10.98
C LEU A 2 12.70 -10.30 -11.30
N GLY A 3 13.06 -10.95 -12.41
CA GLY A 3 14.43 -11.09 -12.89
C GLY A 3 14.77 -10.13 -14.04
N GLU A 4 16.03 -10.17 -14.48
CA GLU A 4 16.52 -9.39 -15.62
C GLU A 4 16.09 -9.96 -16.97
N GLU A 5 15.78 -11.25 -17.06
CA GLU A 5 15.38 -11.94 -18.29
C GLU A 5 14.00 -12.59 -18.12
N CYS A 6 13.25 -12.65 -19.21
CA CYS A 6 11.94 -13.28 -19.26
C CYS A 6 12.07 -14.81 -19.31
N GLY A 7 11.47 -15.53 -18.37
CA GLY A 7 11.48 -17.00 -18.37
C GLY A 7 10.63 -17.68 -19.46
N GLU A 8 10.01 -16.92 -20.38
CA GLU A 8 9.19 -17.45 -21.48
C GLU A 8 9.77 -17.11 -22.87
N CYS A 9 10.32 -15.90 -23.06
CA CYS A 9 10.92 -15.48 -24.34
C CYS A 9 12.41 -15.13 -24.26
N GLU A 10 13.03 -15.23 -23.08
CA GLU A 10 14.46 -14.95 -22.83
C GLU A 10 14.91 -13.50 -23.07
N ASP A 11 14.01 -12.63 -23.56
CA ASP A 11 14.27 -11.20 -23.70
C ASP A 11 14.65 -10.54 -22.37
N ARG A 12 15.58 -9.59 -22.45
CA ARG A 12 15.97 -8.75 -21.32
C ARG A 12 14.85 -7.78 -20.97
N GLY A 13 14.47 -7.77 -19.69
CA GLY A 13 13.50 -6.83 -19.14
C GLY A 13 14.04 -5.41 -19.03
N GLU A 14 13.13 -4.44 -19.15
CA GLU A 14 13.44 -3.03 -18.92
C GLU A 14 13.30 -2.66 -17.44
N PHE A 15 14.24 -1.83 -16.97
CA PHE A 15 14.16 -1.27 -15.62
C PHE A 15 13.08 -0.20 -15.55
N VAL A 16 12.09 -0.39 -14.67
CA VAL A 16 11.06 0.61 -14.41
C VAL A 16 11.47 1.50 -13.22
N PRO A 17 11.77 2.79 -13.43
CA PRO A 17 12.19 3.68 -12.36
C PRO A 17 10.99 4.10 -11.49
N LEU A 18 10.75 3.34 -10.42
CA LEU A 18 9.71 3.64 -9.42
C LEU A 18 10.19 4.66 -8.38
N SER A 19 9.28 5.50 -7.89
CA SER A 19 9.61 6.43 -6.80
C SER A 19 9.86 5.68 -5.48
N ARG A 20 10.92 6.08 -4.76
CA ARG A 20 11.32 5.74 -3.36
C ARG A 20 10.79 4.41 -2.77
N ALA A 21 11.70 3.54 -2.30
CA ALA A 21 11.38 2.28 -1.58
C ALA A 21 10.31 1.44 -2.31
N ALA A 22 10.62 1.09 -3.57
CA ALA A 22 9.74 0.36 -4.47
C ALA A 22 9.24 -0.96 -3.86
N ASP A 23 7.93 -1.03 -3.60
CA ASP A 23 7.23 -2.20 -3.05
C ASP A 23 5.91 -2.43 -3.81
N ALA A 24 6.01 -2.41 -5.14
CA ALA A 24 4.86 -2.53 -6.04
C ALA A 24 4.10 -3.84 -5.81
N ARG A 25 2.77 -3.78 -5.92
CA ARG A 25 1.88 -4.94 -5.86
C ARG A 25 1.00 -5.03 -7.12
N PRO A 26 0.46 -6.21 -7.44
CA PRO A 26 -0.66 -6.36 -8.35
C PRO A 26 -1.79 -5.36 -8.07
N ALA A 27 -2.38 -4.80 -9.12
CA ALA A 27 -3.72 -4.24 -9.06
C ALA A 27 -4.75 -5.37 -9.20
N PHE A 28 -5.73 -5.42 -8.29
CA PHE A 28 -6.82 -6.38 -8.34
C PHE A 28 -8.07 -5.76 -8.96
N ASN A 29 -9.08 -6.58 -9.25
CA ASN A 29 -10.31 -6.15 -9.93
C ASN A 29 -10.94 -4.90 -9.31
N ASN A 30 -10.97 -4.78 -7.98
CA ASN A 30 -11.48 -3.58 -7.31
C ASN A 30 -10.59 -2.35 -7.54
N ASP A 31 -9.26 -2.51 -7.55
CA ASP A 31 -8.33 -1.42 -7.90
C ASP A 31 -8.52 -1.00 -9.37
N VAL A 32 -8.70 -1.96 -10.27
CA VAL A 32 -8.95 -1.71 -11.70
C VAL A 32 -10.23 -0.91 -11.89
N ALA A 33 -11.34 -1.36 -11.32
CA ALA A 33 -12.62 -0.66 -11.40
C ALA A 33 -12.54 0.75 -10.80
N PHE A 34 -11.86 0.89 -9.66
CA PHE A 34 -11.65 2.18 -9.01
C PHE A 34 -10.83 3.15 -9.87
N ILE A 35 -9.72 2.69 -10.46
CA ILE A 35 -8.84 3.51 -11.30
C ILE A 35 -9.51 3.86 -12.63
N GLU A 36 -10.23 2.91 -13.25
CA GLU A 36 -10.97 3.18 -14.47
C GLU A 36 -12.05 4.22 -14.24
N LYS A 37 -12.78 4.15 -13.11
CA LYS A 37 -13.73 5.19 -12.70
C LYS A 37 -13.05 6.55 -12.54
N LEU A 38 -11.90 6.60 -11.87
CA LEU A 38 -11.17 7.84 -11.66
C LEU A 38 -10.69 8.46 -12.97
N ILE A 39 -10.13 7.67 -13.89
CA ILE A 39 -9.74 8.11 -15.23
C ILE A 39 -10.97 8.60 -16.00
N ARG A 40 -12.08 7.87 -15.96
CA ARG A 40 -13.32 8.25 -16.64
C ARG A 40 -13.87 9.58 -16.15
N CYS A 41 -13.85 9.81 -14.84
CA CYS A 41 -14.32 11.06 -14.24
C CYS A 41 -13.38 12.24 -14.53
N THR A 42 -12.07 12.02 -14.65
CA THR A 42 -11.10 13.11 -14.81
C THR A 42 -10.75 13.41 -16.28
N TYR A 43 -10.61 12.39 -17.12
CA TYR A 43 -10.17 12.51 -18.52
C TYR A 43 -11.22 11.99 -19.53
N GLY A 44 -12.39 11.61 -19.05
CA GLY A 44 -13.50 11.20 -19.90
C GLY A 44 -13.52 9.71 -20.29
N ASN A 45 -14.67 9.29 -20.81
CA ASN A 45 -14.95 7.89 -21.13
C ASN A 45 -14.07 7.32 -22.26
N ARG A 46 -13.67 8.15 -23.22
CA ARG A 46 -12.85 7.72 -24.36
C ARG A 46 -11.45 7.27 -23.92
N VAL A 47 -10.82 8.00 -23.00
CA VAL A 47 -9.51 7.65 -22.43
C VAL A 47 -9.61 6.32 -21.67
N ALA A 48 -10.58 6.19 -20.76
CA ALA A 48 -10.77 4.97 -19.98
C ALA A 48 -11.01 3.72 -20.85
N LYS A 49 -11.87 3.83 -21.87
CA LYS A 49 -12.14 2.74 -22.82
C LYS A 49 -10.90 2.36 -23.63
N THR A 50 -10.13 3.35 -24.10
CA THR A 50 -8.95 3.10 -24.94
C THR A 50 -7.81 2.47 -24.14
N LEU A 51 -7.62 2.86 -22.87
CA LEU A 51 -6.67 2.19 -21.98
C LEU A 51 -7.07 0.75 -21.68
N ASN A 52 -8.37 0.41 -21.69
CA ASN A 52 -8.87 -0.95 -21.53
C ASN A 52 -8.23 -1.72 -20.34
N LEU A 53 -8.09 -1.03 -19.19
CA LEU A 53 -7.33 -1.54 -18.03
C LEU A 53 -7.81 -2.91 -17.53
N LYS A 54 -9.10 -3.24 -17.74
CA LYS A 54 -9.69 -4.54 -17.40
C LYS A 54 -9.01 -5.74 -18.07
N ASN A 55 -8.36 -5.54 -19.21
CA ASN A 55 -7.69 -6.59 -19.99
C ASN A 55 -6.16 -6.50 -19.90
N GLN A 56 -5.65 -5.74 -18.92
CA GLN A 56 -4.22 -5.52 -18.73
C GLN A 56 -3.80 -5.77 -17.28
N ILE A 57 -2.58 -6.26 -17.14
CA ILE A 57 -1.90 -6.36 -15.85
C ILE A 57 -1.12 -5.08 -15.60
N PHE A 58 -1.44 -4.41 -14.51
CA PHE A 58 -0.68 -3.26 -14.04
C PHE A 58 -0.39 -3.36 -12.55
N LEU A 59 0.63 -2.64 -12.13
CA LEU A 59 1.10 -2.63 -10.75
C LEU A 59 0.80 -1.29 -10.10
N LEU A 60 0.60 -1.35 -8.78
CA LEU A 60 0.48 -0.18 -7.92
C LEU A 60 1.70 -0.12 -7.01
N ASN A 61 2.53 0.90 -7.19
CA ASN A 61 3.64 1.18 -6.28
C ASN A 61 3.21 2.23 -5.24
N ARG A 62 3.41 1.92 -3.97
CA ARG A 62 2.99 2.77 -2.85
C ARG A 62 3.86 4.03 -2.78
N LEU A 63 3.23 5.20 -2.72
CA LEU A 63 3.93 6.47 -2.49
C LEU A 63 3.83 6.93 -1.03
N PRO A 64 4.87 7.61 -0.49
CA PRO A 64 4.79 8.24 0.82
C PRO A 64 3.88 9.47 0.75
N TYR A 65 2.64 9.31 1.19
CA TYR A 65 1.62 10.36 1.19
C TYR A 65 0.76 10.29 2.44
N LEU A 66 0.27 11.45 2.90
CA LEU A 66 -0.46 11.58 4.16
C LEU A 66 -1.85 10.91 4.10
N GLY A 67 -2.58 11.16 3.01
CA GLY A 67 -3.90 10.60 2.74
C GLY A 67 -3.81 9.13 2.35
N LYS A 68 -3.40 8.84 1.11
CA LYS A 68 -2.99 7.54 0.55
C LYS A 68 -2.51 7.82 -0.88
N ALA A 69 -1.46 7.19 -1.42
CA ALA A 69 -1.08 7.42 -2.83
C ALA A 69 -0.38 6.24 -3.50
N TYR A 70 -0.48 6.18 -4.83
CA TYR A 70 0.16 5.17 -5.66
C TYR A 70 0.66 5.73 -6.98
N GLU A 71 1.70 5.10 -7.52
CA GLU A 71 2.06 5.13 -8.93
C GLU A 71 1.34 4.00 -9.66
N ILE A 72 0.71 4.31 -10.79
CA ILE A 72 0.13 3.33 -11.70
C ILE A 72 1.19 2.96 -12.73
N VAL A 73 1.60 1.70 -12.74
CA VAL A 73 2.65 1.19 -13.62
C VAL A 73 2.03 0.22 -14.63
N LEU A 74 2.00 0.61 -15.90
CA LEU A 74 1.45 -0.18 -17.00
C LEU A 74 2.48 -0.25 -18.13
N ALA A 75 2.64 -1.43 -18.73
CA ALA A 75 3.56 -1.66 -19.87
C ALA A 75 4.97 -1.07 -19.64
N GLY A 76 5.53 -1.24 -18.44
CA GLY A 76 6.87 -0.74 -18.09
C GLY A 76 6.96 0.77 -17.85
N LYS A 77 5.85 1.52 -17.94
CA LYS A 77 5.83 2.97 -17.77
C LYS A 77 4.97 3.38 -16.58
N VAL A 78 5.34 4.48 -15.91
CA VAL A 78 4.51 5.08 -14.87
C VAL A 78 3.52 6.04 -15.53
N LEU A 79 2.25 5.66 -15.56
CA LEU A 79 1.18 6.42 -16.23
C LEU A 79 0.80 7.66 -15.44
N ALA A 80 0.53 7.49 -14.16
CA ALA A 80 -0.07 8.52 -13.33
C ALA A 80 0.21 8.27 -11.85
N HIS A 81 0.07 9.32 -11.05
CA HIS A 81 -0.04 9.22 -9.60
C HIS A 81 -1.51 9.35 -9.21
N ILE A 82 -2.02 8.40 -8.43
CA ILE A 82 -3.31 8.55 -7.76
C ILE A 82 -3.08 8.84 -6.29
N PHE A 83 -3.85 9.73 -5.70
CA PHE A 83 -3.70 10.07 -4.28
C PHE A 83 -5.02 10.54 -3.67
N PHE A 84 -5.24 10.18 -2.41
CA PHE A 84 -6.35 10.67 -1.61
C PHE A 84 -5.96 12.03 -1.04
N ASP A 85 -6.55 13.07 -1.58
CA ASP A 85 -6.36 14.44 -1.13
C ASP A 85 -7.05 14.65 0.22
N ILE A 86 -6.29 15.15 1.18
CA ILE A 86 -6.76 15.32 2.56
C ILE A 86 -7.61 16.57 2.74
N PHE A 87 -7.55 17.53 1.82
CA PHE A 87 -8.30 18.79 1.91
C PHE A 87 -9.71 18.56 1.36
N SER A 88 -9.82 17.97 0.17
CA SER A 88 -11.10 17.63 -0.45
C SER A 88 -11.68 16.29 0.02
N LEU A 89 -10.91 15.49 0.78
CA LEU A 89 -11.28 14.13 1.21
C LEU A 89 -11.71 13.23 0.04
N SER A 90 -11.05 13.40 -1.10
CA SER A 90 -11.38 12.70 -2.35
C SER A 90 -10.14 12.18 -3.06
N TRP A 91 -10.31 11.16 -3.89
CA TRP A 91 -9.23 10.64 -4.73
C TRP A 91 -9.03 11.53 -5.95
N LYS A 92 -7.76 11.83 -6.23
CA LYS A 92 -7.31 12.61 -7.38
C LYS A 92 -6.34 11.80 -8.22
N ILE A 93 -6.29 12.09 -9.52
CA ILE A 93 -5.32 11.53 -10.45
C ILE A 93 -4.49 12.66 -11.05
N LYS A 94 -3.17 12.48 -11.05
CA LYS A 94 -2.20 13.37 -11.67
C LYS A 94 -1.50 12.61 -12.79
N PRO A 95 -1.63 13.05 -14.05
CA PRO A 95 -1.05 12.33 -15.17
C PRO A 95 0.47 12.55 -15.20
N LEU A 96 1.21 11.58 -15.71
CA LEU A 96 2.63 11.72 -16.05
C LEU A 96 2.79 11.71 -17.57
N LYS A 97 4.05 11.87 -18.03
CA LYS A 97 4.41 11.94 -19.45
C LYS A 97 3.76 10.81 -20.26
N ALA A 98 3.80 9.58 -19.76
CA ALA A 98 3.26 8.41 -20.45
C ALA A 98 1.73 8.48 -20.66
N LEU A 99 0.95 8.92 -19.67
CA LEU A 99 -0.50 9.06 -19.84
C LEU A 99 -0.86 10.24 -20.75
N LEU A 100 -0.13 11.36 -20.68
CA LEU A 100 -0.37 12.50 -21.56
C LEU A 100 -0.08 12.15 -23.03
N LYS A 101 1.07 11.53 -23.29
CA LYS A 101 1.43 11.06 -24.64
C LYS A 101 0.42 10.02 -25.17
N PHE A 102 -0.01 9.10 -24.32
CA PHE A 102 -1.07 8.17 -24.70
C PHE A 102 -2.35 8.89 -25.14
N MET A 103 -2.80 9.91 -24.40
CA MET A 103 -4.02 10.63 -24.74
C MET A 103 -3.87 11.41 -26.05
N GLU A 104 -2.68 11.96 -26.30
CA GLU A 104 -2.29 12.61 -27.56
C GLU A 104 -2.33 11.62 -28.74
N GLU A 105 -1.63 10.48 -28.66
CA GLU A 105 -1.56 9.45 -29.70
C GLU A 105 -2.92 8.80 -29.99
N ALA A 106 -3.76 8.64 -28.97
CA ALA A 106 -5.11 8.08 -29.10
C ALA A 106 -6.14 9.09 -29.63
N ALA A 107 -5.72 10.33 -29.93
CA ALA A 107 -6.59 11.43 -30.33
C ALA A 107 -7.81 11.58 -29.39
N THR A 108 -7.54 11.51 -28.09
CA THR A 108 -8.55 11.66 -27.03
C THR A 108 -8.48 13.05 -26.40
N ASP A 109 -9.58 13.51 -25.81
CA ASP A 109 -9.61 14.79 -25.13
C ASP A 109 -8.68 14.77 -23.90
N HIS A 110 -7.68 15.65 -23.88
CA HIS A 110 -6.88 15.93 -22.69
C HIS A 110 -6.67 17.42 -22.49
N PHE A 111 -6.57 17.81 -21.23
CA PHE A 111 -6.26 19.19 -20.87
C PHE A 111 -4.80 19.51 -21.13
N HIS A 112 -4.55 20.61 -21.85
CA HIS A 112 -3.23 21.10 -22.16
C HIS A 112 -3.21 22.61 -22.41
N ILE A 113 -2.00 23.17 -22.32
CA ILE A 113 -1.67 24.50 -22.83
C ILE A 113 -0.50 24.40 -23.79
N THR A 114 -0.50 25.22 -24.83
CA THR A 114 0.63 25.43 -25.74
C THR A 114 1.19 26.80 -25.46
N LEU A 115 2.49 26.88 -25.23
CA LEU A 115 3.17 28.12 -24.87
C LEU A 115 3.75 28.85 -26.08
N ASN A 116 4.05 30.14 -25.91
CA ASN A 116 4.86 30.94 -26.84
C ASN A 116 6.36 30.69 -26.68
N LYS A 117 6.78 29.91 -25.67
CA LYS A 117 8.18 29.58 -25.34
C LYS A 117 8.55 28.13 -25.63
N GLU A 118 9.85 27.87 -25.79
CA GLU A 118 10.41 26.53 -26.01
C GLU A 118 10.75 25.79 -24.71
N LYS A 119 11.12 26.54 -23.67
CA LYS A 119 11.64 26.00 -22.42
C LYS A 119 10.87 26.58 -21.25
N ILE A 120 10.80 25.81 -20.17
CA ILE A 120 10.15 26.17 -18.91
C ILE A 120 11.03 25.76 -17.73
N GLY A 121 10.89 26.50 -16.63
CA GLY A 121 11.48 26.20 -15.34
C GLY A 121 10.54 25.38 -14.46
N LYS A 122 11.10 24.53 -13.60
CA LYS A 122 10.31 23.84 -12.58
C LYS A 122 9.87 24.87 -11.53
N HIS A 123 8.60 24.85 -11.14
CA HIS A 123 7.95 25.84 -10.25
C HIS A 123 7.82 27.25 -10.86
N GLU A 124 8.01 27.40 -12.15
CA GLU A 124 7.69 28.65 -12.86
C GLU A 124 6.18 28.92 -12.82
N LEU A 125 5.80 30.17 -12.59
CA LEU A 125 4.44 30.67 -12.75
C LEU A 125 4.27 31.15 -14.18
N LEU A 126 3.18 30.73 -14.84
CA LEU A 126 2.87 31.13 -16.21
C LEU A 126 1.71 32.11 -16.23
N ASP A 127 1.87 33.15 -17.02
CA ASP A 127 0.89 34.22 -17.18
C ASP A 127 0.18 34.09 -18.54
N GLU A 128 -0.88 34.86 -18.78
CA GLU A 128 -1.65 34.79 -20.04
C GLU A 128 -0.80 35.07 -21.28
N SER A 129 0.22 35.94 -21.17
CA SER A 129 1.14 36.28 -22.25
C SER A 129 2.03 35.11 -22.69
N ASP A 130 2.29 34.15 -21.80
CA ASP A 130 3.04 32.94 -22.13
C ASP A 130 2.22 31.95 -22.97
N ILE A 131 0.89 32.07 -22.98
CA ILE A 131 -0.03 31.05 -23.48
C ILE A 131 -0.46 31.39 -24.90
N LYS A 132 -0.11 30.50 -25.85
CA LYS A 132 -0.54 30.58 -27.25
C LYS A 132 -1.94 30.01 -27.44
N LYS A 133 -2.21 28.85 -26.83
CA LYS A 133 -3.47 28.12 -26.92
C LYS A 133 -3.71 27.38 -25.61
N SER A 134 -4.98 27.28 -25.22
CA SER A 134 -5.39 26.56 -24.02
C SER A 134 -6.74 25.90 -24.25
N ASN A 135 -6.91 24.69 -23.72
CA ASN A 135 -8.23 24.04 -23.62
C ASN A 135 -8.59 23.69 -22.16
N ILE A 136 -7.88 24.28 -21.19
CA ILE A 136 -8.15 24.06 -19.76
C ILE A 136 -9.37 24.87 -19.32
N ASN A 137 -10.12 24.35 -18.36
CA ASN A 137 -11.28 25.00 -17.76
C ASN A 137 -11.11 25.20 -16.24
N GLU A 138 -12.14 25.70 -15.56
CA GLU A 138 -12.10 25.91 -14.10
C GLU A 138 -11.91 24.62 -13.30
N SER A 139 -12.48 23.51 -13.77
CA SER A 139 -12.36 22.20 -13.13
C SER A 139 -11.03 21.49 -13.40
N THR A 140 -10.19 22.04 -14.28
CA THR A 140 -8.92 21.42 -14.67
C THR A 140 -7.87 21.62 -13.58
N GLU A 141 -7.50 20.54 -12.89
CA GLU A 141 -6.42 20.58 -11.90
C GLU A 141 -5.03 20.38 -12.51
N TYR A 142 -4.89 19.37 -13.39
CA TYR A 142 -3.60 18.97 -13.99
C TYR A 142 -3.71 18.89 -15.51
N PHE A 143 -2.68 19.37 -16.21
CA PHE A 143 -2.68 19.43 -17.67
C PHE A 143 -1.26 19.34 -18.26
N GLY A 144 -1.17 18.93 -19.53
CA GLY A 144 0.09 18.91 -20.27
C GLY A 144 0.55 20.31 -20.68
N ILE A 145 1.85 20.57 -20.66
CA ILE A 145 2.45 21.82 -21.16
C ILE A 145 3.22 21.50 -22.42
N TYR A 146 2.84 22.12 -23.52
CA TYR A 146 3.47 21.99 -24.84
C TYR A 146 4.25 23.25 -25.19
N SER A 147 5.40 23.08 -25.84
CA SER A 147 6.19 24.19 -26.37
C SER A 147 5.50 24.86 -27.57
N LYS A 148 6.04 25.99 -28.03
CA LYS A 148 5.59 26.68 -29.25
C LYS A 148 5.59 25.78 -30.51
N ASP A 149 6.42 24.73 -30.51
CA ASP A 149 6.56 23.73 -31.57
C ASP A 149 5.71 22.47 -31.33
N ASN A 150 4.71 22.54 -30.44
CA ASN A 150 3.82 21.45 -30.05
C ASN A 150 4.53 20.21 -29.46
N LYS A 151 5.66 20.40 -28.77
CA LYS A 151 6.33 19.29 -28.06
C LYS A 151 5.92 19.27 -26.60
N LEU A 152 5.56 18.10 -26.06
CA LEU A 152 5.24 17.94 -24.65
C LEU A 152 6.49 18.14 -23.77
N ILE A 153 6.57 19.28 -23.09
CA ILE A 153 7.74 19.70 -22.29
C ILE A 153 7.51 19.65 -20.77
N GLY A 154 6.26 19.53 -20.32
CA GLY A 154 6.01 19.49 -18.88
C GLY A 154 4.58 19.17 -18.46
N LEU A 155 4.39 19.21 -17.14
CA LEU A 155 3.10 19.07 -16.46
C LEU A 155 2.80 20.35 -15.69
N GLY A 156 1.65 20.94 -15.95
CA GLY A 156 1.11 22.08 -15.24
C GLY A 156 0.07 21.69 -14.20
N CYS A 157 -0.13 22.59 -13.24
CA CYS A 157 -1.24 22.53 -12.31
C CYS A 157 -1.87 23.91 -12.18
N LYS A 158 -3.20 23.94 -12.12
CA LYS A 158 -3.95 25.16 -11.77
C LYS A 158 -4.25 25.14 -10.28
N SER A 159 -3.87 26.19 -9.56
CA SER A 159 -4.14 26.33 -8.13
C SER A 159 -4.43 27.80 -7.83
N GLU A 160 -5.59 28.09 -7.24
CA GLU A 160 -6.01 29.45 -6.87
C GLU A 160 -5.90 30.44 -8.06
N GLY A 161 -6.33 30.00 -9.25
CA GLY A 161 -6.27 30.81 -10.48
C GLY A 161 -4.89 30.90 -11.13
N LYS A 162 -3.81 30.51 -10.45
CA LYS A 162 -2.45 30.54 -10.97
C LYS A 162 -2.09 29.25 -11.71
N ILE A 163 -1.30 29.38 -12.77
CA ILE A 163 -0.72 28.25 -13.50
C ILE A 163 0.72 28.05 -13.04
N LEU A 164 1.00 26.86 -12.50
CA LEU A 164 2.32 26.49 -11.98
C LEU A 164 2.89 25.30 -12.75
N VAL A 165 4.15 25.39 -13.15
CA VAL A 165 4.89 24.26 -13.74
C VAL A 165 5.31 23.28 -12.64
N LEU A 166 4.67 22.11 -12.57
CA LEU A 166 4.98 21.09 -11.57
C LEU A 166 6.16 20.19 -11.97
N ARG A 167 6.26 19.84 -13.25
CA ARG A 167 7.33 19.01 -13.78
C ARG A 167 7.78 19.53 -15.13
N VAL A 168 9.08 19.43 -15.36
CA VAL A 168 9.72 19.69 -16.65
C VAL A 168 10.33 18.38 -17.13
N TRP A 169 10.08 18.04 -18.38
CA TRP A 169 10.68 16.89 -19.03
C TRP A 169 11.69 17.35 -20.05
N LYS A 170 12.84 16.69 -20.07
CA LYS A 170 13.81 16.87 -21.14
C LYS A 170 13.27 16.19 -22.41
N ASN A 171 13.55 16.80 -23.57
CA ASN A 171 13.35 16.17 -24.87
C ASN A 171 14.34 14.99 -25.01
N HIS A 172 13.96 13.86 -24.45
CA HIS A 172 14.40 12.55 -24.91
C HIS A 172 13.32 12.07 -25.87
N GLY A 173 13.74 11.52 -27.02
CA GLY A 173 12.92 11.29 -28.22
C GLY A 173 11.59 10.58 -27.99
N ASP A 174 10.82 10.44 -29.07
CA ASP A 174 9.50 9.81 -28.99
C ASP A 174 9.62 8.33 -28.66
N GLU A 175 9.53 8.01 -27.36
CA GLU A 175 9.25 6.66 -26.91
C GLU A 175 7.87 6.27 -27.42
N GLU A 176 7.83 5.23 -28.26
CA GLU A 176 6.59 4.61 -28.72
C GLU A 176 5.89 3.96 -27.53
N LEU A 177 4.63 4.35 -27.28
CA LEU A 177 3.85 3.86 -26.16
C LEU A 177 2.83 2.82 -26.62
N SER A 178 3.17 1.54 -26.49
CA SER A 178 2.23 0.46 -26.77
C SER A 178 1.51 0.00 -25.50
N PHE A 179 0.29 0.50 -25.29
CA PHE A 179 -0.63 0.04 -24.23
C PHE A 179 -1.73 -0.89 -24.76
N LYS A 180 -1.57 -1.46 -25.96
CA LYS A 180 -2.60 -2.26 -26.63
C LYS A 180 -2.48 -3.76 -26.38
N LYS A 181 -1.37 -4.22 -25.79
CA LYS A 181 -1.12 -5.66 -25.61
C LYS A 181 -1.88 -6.17 -24.38
N GLU A 182 -2.84 -7.06 -24.62
CA GLU A 182 -3.49 -7.79 -23.53
C GLU A 182 -2.47 -8.59 -22.74
N SER A 183 -2.68 -8.67 -21.42
CA SER A 183 -1.79 -9.43 -20.53
C SER A 183 -2.59 -10.18 -19.48
N SER A 184 -2.06 -11.32 -19.04
CA SER A 184 -2.70 -12.20 -18.06
C SER A 184 -1.74 -12.58 -16.94
N TRP A 185 -2.29 -12.84 -15.75
CA TRP A 185 -1.50 -13.39 -14.63
C TRP A 185 -0.86 -14.73 -14.96
N LYS A 186 -1.48 -15.54 -15.85
CA LYS A 186 -0.90 -16.79 -16.34
C LYS A 186 0.44 -16.54 -17.04
N THR A 187 0.50 -15.56 -17.94
CA THR A 187 1.73 -15.16 -18.64
C THR A 187 2.76 -14.60 -17.65
N VAL A 188 2.33 -13.75 -16.71
CA VAL A 188 3.23 -13.19 -15.69
C VAL A 188 3.85 -14.30 -14.84
N LEU A 189 3.07 -15.30 -14.41
CA LEU A 189 3.58 -16.41 -13.61
C LEU A 189 4.57 -17.28 -14.39
N LYS A 190 4.28 -17.58 -15.67
CA LYS A 190 5.21 -18.31 -16.54
C LYS A 190 6.54 -17.57 -16.68
N ALA A 191 6.49 -16.29 -17.04
CA ALA A 191 7.67 -15.45 -17.25
C ALA A 191 8.54 -15.28 -15.98
N ASN A 192 7.99 -15.56 -14.79
CA ASN A 192 8.70 -15.42 -13.51
C ASN A 192 8.87 -16.75 -12.76
N ARG A 193 8.54 -17.89 -13.39
CA ARG A 193 8.50 -19.20 -12.72
C ARG A 193 9.84 -19.53 -12.06
N TRP A 194 10.95 -19.37 -12.77
CA TRP A 194 12.29 -19.66 -12.27
C TRP A 194 12.64 -18.80 -11.04
N GLN A 195 12.40 -17.50 -11.13
CA GLN A 195 12.71 -16.57 -10.04
C GLN A 195 11.86 -16.85 -8.79
N ILE A 196 10.57 -17.19 -8.96
CA ILE A 196 9.69 -17.59 -7.87
C ILE A 196 10.23 -18.87 -7.21
N GLU A 197 10.61 -19.87 -7.99
CA GLU A 197 11.15 -21.14 -7.49
C GLU A 197 12.47 -20.97 -6.73
N VAL A 198 13.38 -20.16 -7.25
CA VAL A 198 14.65 -19.84 -6.58
C VAL A 198 14.40 -19.13 -5.25
N LEU A 199 13.45 -18.18 -5.19
CA LEU A 199 13.09 -17.49 -3.96
C LEU A 199 12.48 -18.44 -2.93
N ARG A 200 11.55 -19.30 -3.36
CA ARG A 200 10.91 -20.35 -2.56
C ARG A 200 11.95 -21.31 -1.97
N SER A 201 12.81 -21.87 -2.81
CA SER A 201 13.87 -22.82 -2.41
C SER A 201 14.85 -22.21 -1.40
N ARG A 202 15.30 -20.97 -1.64
CA ARG A 202 16.18 -20.25 -0.70
C ARG A 202 15.51 -20.01 0.65
N ALA A 203 14.25 -19.57 0.65
CA ALA A 203 13.48 -19.33 1.86
C ALA A 203 13.26 -20.64 2.66
N CYS A 204 12.88 -21.73 1.99
CA CYS A 204 12.67 -23.03 2.64
C CYS A 204 13.97 -23.57 3.25
N LYS A 205 15.08 -23.53 2.50
CA LYS A 205 16.39 -23.95 2.99
C LYS A 205 16.85 -23.12 4.19
N PHE A 206 16.60 -21.81 4.15
CA PHE A 206 16.91 -20.91 5.27
C PHE A 206 16.09 -21.24 6.52
N LEU A 207 14.78 -21.47 6.38
CA LEU A 207 13.92 -21.86 7.51
C LEU A 207 14.35 -23.20 8.10
N SER A 208 14.51 -24.23 7.27
CA SER A 208 14.90 -25.57 7.70
C SER A 208 16.20 -25.55 8.53
N LYS A 209 17.25 -24.90 8.01
CA LYS A 209 18.52 -24.71 8.74
C LYS A 209 18.37 -23.90 10.03
N THR A 210 17.48 -22.91 10.04
CA THR A 210 17.25 -22.08 11.23
C THR A 210 16.56 -22.89 12.32
N VAL A 211 15.52 -23.64 11.99
CA VAL A 211 14.82 -24.54 12.92
C VAL A 211 15.78 -25.60 13.47
N GLU A 212 16.57 -26.23 12.61
CA GLU A 212 17.57 -27.23 13.00
C GLU A 212 18.64 -26.67 13.96
N ARG A 213 19.08 -25.43 13.70
CA ARG A 213 20.09 -24.75 14.54
C ARG A 213 19.56 -24.45 15.93
N PHE A 214 18.35 -23.89 16.03
CA PHE A 214 17.81 -23.44 17.32
C PHE A 214 17.16 -24.58 18.12
N ARG A 215 16.63 -25.61 17.45
CA ARG A 215 15.94 -26.75 18.09
C ARG A 215 14.93 -26.28 19.14
N ARG A 216 14.05 -25.37 18.72
CA ARG A 216 12.96 -24.81 19.52
C ARG A 216 11.64 -25.08 18.84
N GLU A 217 10.58 -25.05 19.62
CA GLU A 217 9.23 -25.11 19.11
C GLU A 217 8.99 -23.92 18.16
N ALA A 218 8.61 -24.25 16.92
CA ALA A 218 8.44 -23.30 15.84
C ALA A 218 6.99 -22.80 15.81
N PHE A 219 6.83 -21.49 15.80
CA PHE A 219 5.55 -20.82 15.64
C PHE A 219 5.54 -19.98 14.37
N VAL A 220 4.45 -20.02 13.60
CA VAL A 220 4.16 -18.97 12.63
C VAL A 220 3.27 -17.93 13.31
N SER A 221 3.78 -16.71 13.45
CA SER A 221 2.98 -15.58 13.92
C SER A 221 2.04 -15.12 12.81
N TYR A 222 0.82 -15.66 12.81
CA TYR A 222 -0.15 -15.45 11.76
C TYR A 222 -1.05 -14.25 12.08
N SER A 223 -1.12 -13.26 11.18
CA SER A 223 -1.87 -12.01 11.42
C SER A 223 -3.09 -11.86 10.49
N GLY A 224 -3.45 -12.91 9.74
CA GLY A 224 -4.43 -12.80 8.65
C GLY A 224 -3.96 -11.94 7.48
N GLY A 225 -2.66 -11.81 7.27
CA GLY A 225 -2.06 -11.03 6.18
C GLY A 225 -1.44 -11.91 5.08
N LYS A 226 -1.26 -11.34 3.89
CA LYS A 226 -0.54 -12.02 2.78
C LYS A 226 0.87 -12.45 3.17
N ASP A 227 1.58 -11.62 3.94
CA ASP A 227 2.97 -11.88 4.31
C ASP A 227 3.06 -13.03 5.34
N SER A 228 2.11 -13.12 6.28
CA SER A 228 2.03 -14.24 7.22
C SER A 228 1.58 -15.53 6.55
N LEU A 229 0.71 -15.46 5.54
CA LEU A 229 0.34 -16.61 4.71
C LEU A 229 1.55 -17.15 3.93
N ALA A 230 2.32 -16.27 3.30
CA ALA A 230 3.55 -16.69 2.62
C ALA A 230 4.52 -17.39 3.58
N CYS A 231 4.73 -16.86 4.79
CA CYS A 231 5.55 -17.51 5.80
C CYS A 231 5.01 -18.88 6.23
N LEU A 232 3.70 -19.04 6.37
CA LEU A 232 3.09 -20.33 6.69
C LEU A 232 3.37 -21.36 5.59
N LEU A 233 3.06 -21.02 4.33
CA LEU A 233 3.27 -21.89 3.18
C LEU A 233 4.75 -22.29 3.05
N LEU A 234 5.67 -21.34 3.18
CA LEU A 234 7.11 -21.61 3.15
C LEU A 234 7.56 -22.50 4.31
N SER A 235 6.94 -22.39 5.49
CA SER A 235 7.28 -23.24 6.63
C SER A 235 6.85 -24.69 6.37
N LEU A 236 5.63 -24.89 5.90
CA LEU A 236 5.11 -26.22 5.54
C LEU A 236 5.95 -26.86 4.41
N GLN A 237 6.27 -26.08 3.37
CA GLN A 237 7.12 -26.54 2.26
C GLN A 237 8.57 -26.85 2.68
N ALA A 238 9.05 -26.23 3.76
CA ALA A 238 10.36 -26.52 4.34
C ALA A 238 10.35 -27.81 5.21
N GLY A 239 9.23 -28.53 5.29
CA GLY A 239 9.07 -29.71 6.14
C GLY A 239 8.99 -29.37 7.62
N ILE A 240 8.63 -28.14 7.96
CA ILE A 240 8.41 -27.72 9.35
C ILE A 240 6.94 -27.97 9.66
N ASP A 241 6.67 -28.46 10.86
CA ASP A 241 5.33 -28.54 11.46
C ASP A 241 5.15 -27.39 12.46
N PRO A 242 4.80 -26.16 12.01
CA PRO A 242 4.71 -25.01 12.88
C PRO A 242 3.37 -24.95 13.60
N LYS A 243 3.41 -24.56 14.87
CA LYS A 243 2.22 -24.09 15.58
C LYS A 243 1.82 -22.71 15.08
N MET A 244 0.53 -22.42 15.00
CA MET A 244 0.05 -21.09 14.64
C MET A 244 -0.12 -20.23 15.90
N LEU A 245 0.48 -19.04 15.92
CA LEU A 245 0.24 -18.04 16.96
C LEU A 245 -0.56 -16.87 16.38
N PHE A 246 -1.79 -16.68 16.88
CA PHE A 246 -2.62 -15.52 16.57
C PHE A 246 -2.86 -14.66 17.80
N ILE A 247 -2.82 -13.33 17.64
CA ILE A 247 -3.11 -12.39 18.70
C ILE A 247 -4.36 -11.61 18.34
N ASP A 248 -5.47 -11.98 18.96
CA ASP A 248 -6.74 -11.28 18.84
C ASP A 248 -6.69 -9.99 19.68
N THR A 249 -6.53 -8.86 19.00
CA THR A 249 -6.50 -7.56 19.67
C THR A 249 -7.87 -7.10 20.17
N CYS A 250 -8.94 -7.84 19.87
CA CYS A 250 -10.35 -7.42 19.95
C CYS A 250 -10.68 -6.18 19.10
N LEU A 251 -9.75 -5.75 18.24
CA LEU A 251 -9.86 -4.58 17.36
C LEU A 251 -9.65 -4.94 15.89
N GLU A 252 -9.57 -6.23 15.57
CA GLU A 252 -9.41 -6.70 14.20
C GLU A 252 -10.68 -6.48 13.38
N MET A 253 -10.53 -6.38 12.06
CA MET A 253 -11.68 -6.44 11.16
C MET A 253 -12.26 -7.86 11.14
N PRO A 254 -13.60 -8.04 11.02
CA PRO A 254 -14.24 -9.37 10.99
C PRO A 254 -13.66 -10.30 9.94
N GLU A 255 -13.27 -9.75 8.79
CA GLU A 255 -12.59 -10.41 7.67
C GLU A 255 -11.29 -11.09 8.12
N THR A 256 -10.54 -10.44 9.02
CA THR A 256 -9.30 -10.97 9.58
C THR A 256 -9.57 -12.17 10.48
N ILE A 257 -10.59 -12.10 11.34
CA ILE A 257 -10.96 -13.22 12.21
C ILE A 257 -11.42 -14.42 11.37
N ARG A 258 -12.29 -14.19 10.37
CA ARG A 258 -12.71 -15.23 9.43
C ARG A 258 -11.53 -15.85 8.70
N ASN A 259 -10.58 -15.03 8.22
CA ASN A 259 -9.39 -15.53 7.53
C ASN A 259 -8.51 -16.39 8.46
N VAL A 260 -8.29 -15.97 9.71
CA VAL A 260 -7.48 -16.74 10.65
C VAL A 260 -8.11 -18.11 10.90
N ASN A 261 -9.42 -18.16 11.16
CA ASN A 261 -10.14 -19.42 11.39
C ASN A 261 -10.09 -20.35 10.17
N LEU A 262 -10.32 -19.80 8.97
CA LEU A 262 -10.21 -20.53 7.70
C LEU A 262 -8.83 -21.20 7.56
N ILE A 263 -7.76 -20.52 7.96
CA ILE A 263 -6.39 -21.00 7.79
C ILE A 263 -6.04 -22.08 8.80
N VAL A 264 -6.48 -21.93 10.05
CA VAL A 264 -6.35 -22.99 11.06
C VAL A 264 -7.03 -24.27 10.58
N GLU A 265 -8.27 -24.15 10.12
CA GLU A 265 -9.07 -25.29 9.65
C GLU A 265 -8.47 -25.91 8.38
N ARG A 266 -8.12 -25.08 7.39
CA ARG A 266 -7.62 -25.55 6.08
C ARG A 266 -6.34 -26.37 6.20
N PHE A 267 -5.47 -26.02 7.13
CA PHE A 267 -4.16 -26.66 7.31
C PHE A 267 -4.09 -27.58 8.53
N GLY A 268 -5.16 -27.71 9.32
CA GLY A 268 -5.21 -28.57 10.50
C GLY A 268 -4.16 -28.21 11.56
N LEU A 269 -3.88 -26.92 11.75
CA LEU A 269 -2.76 -26.46 12.59
C LEU A 269 -3.16 -26.37 14.06
N ASP A 270 -2.26 -26.80 14.94
CA ASP A 270 -2.29 -26.43 16.35
C ASP A 270 -2.24 -24.90 16.48
N SER A 271 -3.23 -24.31 17.14
CA SER A 271 -3.36 -22.86 17.24
C SER A 271 -3.33 -22.35 18.69
N TYR A 272 -2.54 -21.30 18.90
CA TYR A 272 -2.40 -20.59 20.15
C TYR A 272 -2.96 -19.18 19.95
N VAL A 273 -3.98 -18.84 20.73
CA VAL A 273 -4.65 -17.53 20.64
C VAL A 273 -4.38 -16.72 21.90
N GLY A 274 -3.68 -15.59 21.73
CA GLY A 274 -3.58 -14.57 22.77
C GLY A 274 -4.67 -13.54 22.57
N LYS A 275 -5.61 -13.43 23.51
CA LYS A 275 -6.70 -12.44 23.41
C LYS A 275 -6.44 -11.23 24.29
N ALA A 276 -6.60 -10.04 23.73
CA ALA A 276 -6.56 -8.79 24.47
C ALA A 276 -7.86 -8.56 25.27
N GLU A 277 -7.79 -7.75 26.32
CA GLU A 277 -8.94 -7.37 27.12
C GLU A 277 -9.48 -6.02 26.65
N ILE A 278 -10.63 -6.02 25.99
CA ILE A 278 -11.20 -4.80 25.38
C ILE A 278 -11.56 -3.73 26.43
N GLY A 279 -11.98 -4.13 27.64
CA GLY A 279 -12.24 -3.21 28.74
C GLY A 279 -10.99 -2.39 29.10
N ARG A 280 -9.83 -3.04 29.25
CA ARG A 280 -8.55 -2.38 29.52
C ARG A 280 -8.12 -1.42 28.41
N PHE A 281 -8.50 -1.70 27.16
CA PHE A 281 -8.28 -0.75 26.06
C PHE A 281 -9.07 0.55 26.26
N TRP A 282 -10.36 0.44 26.58
CA TRP A 282 -11.22 1.61 26.80
C TRP A 282 -10.85 2.37 28.08
N GLU A 283 -10.54 1.68 29.17
CA GLU A 283 -9.99 2.30 30.38
C GLU A 283 -8.75 3.15 30.06
N LYS A 284 -7.81 2.57 29.28
CA LYS A 284 -6.61 3.28 28.85
C LYS A 284 -6.95 4.46 27.95
N PHE A 285 -7.88 4.30 27.00
CA PHE A 285 -8.35 5.37 26.13
C PHE A 285 -8.87 6.56 26.94
N TYR A 286 -9.77 6.34 27.90
CA TYR A 286 -10.34 7.42 28.71
C TYR A 286 -9.33 8.04 29.69
N ALA A 287 -8.29 7.29 30.08
CA ALA A 287 -7.22 7.81 30.92
C ALA A 287 -6.19 8.66 30.16
N VAL A 288 -5.80 8.29 28.94
CA VAL A 288 -4.66 8.94 28.24
C VAL A 288 -4.92 9.40 26.81
N GLY A 289 -6.12 9.13 26.28
CA GLY A 289 -6.56 9.49 24.94
C GLY A 289 -6.34 8.40 23.90
N PRO A 290 -6.76 8.67 22.64
CA PRO A 290 -6.65 7.72 21.54
C PRO A 290 -5.20 7.25 21.33
N PRO A 291 -4.99 5.99 20.88
CA PRO A 291 -3.68 5.59 20.39
C PRO A 291 -3.30 6.43 19.17
N ALA A 292 -2.05 6.88 19.14
CA ALA A 292 -1.54 7.76 18.08
C ALA A 292 -0.28 7.16 17.43
N ARG A 293 0.15 7.70 16.28
CA ARG A 293 1.36 7.27 15.56
C ARG A 293 2.62 7.44 16.40
N ASP A 294 2.67 8.53 17.17
CA ASP A 294 3.74 8.89 18.11
C ASP A 294 3.47 8.39 19.54
N PHE A 295 2.33 7.75 19.79
CA PHE A 295 1.96 7.22 21.10
C PHE A 295 1.15 5.91 20.98
N ARG A 296 1.82 4.86 20.48
CA ARG A 296 1.22 3.54 20.17
C ARG A 296 1.06 2.64 21.39
N TRP A 297 0.45 3.13 22.46
CA TRP A 297 0.24 2.35 23.68
C TRP A 297 -0.59 1.07 23.42
N CYS A 298 -1.50 1.10 22.44
CA CYS A 298 -2.31 -0.04 22.04
C CYS A 298 -1.48 -1.24 21.55
N SER A 299 -0.29 -1.01 20.97
CA SER A 299 0.58 -2.12 20.53
C SER A 299 1.13 -2.89 21.73
N ARG A 300 1.48 -2.20 22.82
CA ARG A 300 1.94 -2.85 24.04
C ARG A 300 0.78 -3.62 24.69
N LEU A 301 -0.33 -2.93 24.93
CA LEU A 301 -1.48 -3.48 25.65
C LEU A 301 -2.18 -4.62 24.89
N CYS A 302 -2.48 -4.41 23.61
CA CYS A 302 -3.34 -5.34 22.86
C CYS A 302 -2.55 -6.40 22.07
N LYS A 303 -1.23 -6.21 21.85
CA LYS A 303 -0.41 -7.19 21.12
C LYS A 303 0.66 -7.83 21.99
N LEU A 304 1.56 -7.02 22.55
CA LEU A 304 2.74 -7.54 23.25
C LEU A 304 2.40 -8.23 24.57
N GLU A 305 1.48 -7.69 25.36
CA GLU A 305 1.05 -8.29 26.63
C GLU A 305 0.34 -9.65 26.42
N PRO A 306 -0.68 -9.78 25.55
CA PRO A 306 -1.27 -11.07 25.22
C PRO A 306 -0.26 -12.07 24.64
N THR A 307 0.66 -11.62 23.79
CA THR A 307 1.73 -12.48 23.24
C THR A 307 2.60 -13.05 24.36
N ASN A 308 3.04 -12.21 25.30
CA ASN A 308 3.83 -12.66 26.44
C ASN A 308 3.02 -13.61 27.34
N LYS A 309 1.72 -13.36 27.56
CA LYS A 309 0.86 -14.25 28.37
C LYS A 309 0.76 -15.66 27.79
N VAL A 310 0.73 -15.78 26.47
CA VAL A 310 0.73 -17.09 25.78
C VAL A 310 2.12 -17.72 25.82
N LEU A 311 3.14 -17.01 25.34
CA LEU A 311 4.47 -17.60 25.12
C LEU A 311 5.29 -17.77 26.41
N SER A 312 5.05 -16.99 27.46
CA SER A 312 5.77 -17.13 28.74
C SER A 312 5.48 -18.44 29.48
N LYS A 313 4.36 -19.08 29.16
CA LYS A 313 4.01 -20.42 29.64
C LYS A 313 4.81 -21.51 28.93
N LEU A 314 5.51 -21.17 27.86
CA LEU A 314 6.34 -22.06 27.06
C LEU A 314 7.83 -21.83 27.37
N GLY A 315 8.66 -22.73 26.84
CA GLY A 315 10.11 -22.56 26.82
C GLY A 315 10.56 -21.44 25.87
N GLU A 316 11.83 -21.48 25.48
CA GLU A 316 12.30 -20.61 24.39
C GLU A 316 11.65 -21.04 23.06
N THR A 317 11.09 -20.08 22.31
CA THR A 317 10.35 -20.34 21.07
C THR A 317 11.02 -19.69 19.86
N LEU A 318 10.80 -20.28 18.68
CA LEU A 318 11.22 -19.71 17.40
C LEU A 318 9.98 -19.21 16.64
N CYS A 319 9.79 -17.90 16.58
CA CYS A 319 8.66 -17.25 15.92
C CYS A 319 9.02 -16.81 14.50
N ILE A 320 8.46 -17.49 13.50
CA ILE A 320 8.49 -17.13 12.09
C ILE A 320 7.51 -15.97 11.88
N VAL A 321 8.00 -14.83 11.39
CA VAL A 321 7.22 -13.58 11.22
C VAL A 321 7.29 -13.07 9.78
N GLY A 322 6.18 -12.50 9.30
CA GLY A 322 6.05 -11.95 7.94
C GLY A 322 6.65 -10.55 7.75
N GLN A 323 7.80 -10.26 8.35
CA GLN A 323 8.42 -8.94 8.32
C GLN A 323 9.31 -8.75 7.10
N ARG A 324 9.11 -7.67 6.33
CA ARG A 324 9.95 -7.34 5.14
C ARG A 324 10.71 -6.03 5.31
N ARG A 325 11.91 -5.96 4.74
CA ARG A 325 12.76 -4.74 4.71
C ARG A 325 12.07 -3.57 4.00
N ALA A 326 11.28 -3.87 2.97
CA ALA A 326 10.58 -2.85 2.16
C ALA A 326 9.44 -2.12 2.90
N GLU A 327 9.00 -2.59 4.07
CA GLU A 327 7.84 -2.00 4.77
C GLU A 327 8.10 -0.61 5.36
N SER A 328 9.33 -0.33 5.81
CA SER A 328 9.71 0.97 6.38
C SER A 328 11.22 1.09 6.55
N PHE A 329 11.72 2.32 6.70
CA PHE A 329 13.13 2.59 7.01
C PHE A 329 13.65 1.83 8.23
N LYS A 330 12.83 1.70 9.30
CA LYS A 330 13.22 0.94 10.50
C LYS A 330 13.37 -0.57 10.22
N ARG A 331 12.58 -1.11 9.30
CA ARG A 331 12.63 -2.53 8.92
C ARG A 331 13.78 -2.81 7.95
N ALA A 332 14.20 -1.83 7.16
CA ALA A 332 15.28 -1.98 6.20
C ALA A 332 16.60 -2.46 6.84
N SER A 333 16.90 -1.99 8.05
CA SER A 333 18.10 -2.37 8.81
C SER A 333 17.90 -3.60 9.72
N SER A 334 16.74 -4.23 9.72
CA SER A 334 16.49 -5.39 10.58
C SER A 334 17.22 -6.64 10.08
N PRO A 335 17.83 -7.45 10.98
CA PRO A 335 18.40 -8.74 10.63
C PRO A 335 17.29 -9.76 10.32
N ASP A 336 17.66 -10.87 9.69
CA ASP A 336 16.72 -11.94 9.32
C ASP A 336 16.36 -12.83 10.52
N VAL A 337 17.25 -12.92 11.51
CA VAL A 337 17.05 -13.62 12.79
C VAL A 337 17.44 -12.69 13.94
N TRP A 338 16.62 -12.58 14.98
CA TRP A 338 16.93 -11.78 16.16
C TRP A 338 16.20 -12.28 17.41
N ARG A 339 16.75 -11.98 18.59
CA ARG A 339 16.00 -12.12 19.85
C ARG A 339 15.01 -10.96 20.00
N ASN A 340 13.75 -11.28 20.29
CA ASN A 340 12.70 -10.29 20.44
C ASN A 340 12.92 -9.47 21.72
N PRO A 341 13.09 -8.14 21.64
CA PRO A 341 13.35 -7.32 22.83
C PRO A 341 12.12 -7.13 23.72
N TYR A 342 10.92 -7.43 23.22
CA TYR A 342 9.64 -7.19 23.91
C TYR A 342 8.90 -8.47 24.32
N VAL A 343 9.24 -9.60 23.70
CA VAL A 343 8.62 -10.90 23.97
C VAL A 343 9.69 -11.79 24.58
N LYS A 344 9.53 -12.10 25.88
CA LYS A 344 10.52 -12.88 26.62
C LYS A 344 10.68 -14.27 25.99
N LYS A 345 11.91 -14.77 25.93
CA LYS A 345 12.25 -16.11 25.42
C LYS A 345 11.77 -16.39 23.98
N SER A 346 11.65 -15.37 23.14
CA SER A 346 11.24 -15.51 21.74
C SER A 346 12.36 -15.08 20.80
N ILE A 347 12.75 -15.99 19.91
CA ILE A 347 13.64 -15.73 18.78
C ILE A 347 12.77 -15.55 17.55
N ASN A 348 12.89 -14.41 16.87
CA ASN A 348 12.16 -14.17 15.63
C ASN A 348 13.01 -14.50 14.42
N VAL A 349 12.38 -15.03 13.37
CA VAL A 349 12.98 -15.25 12.05
C VAL A 349 12.03 -14.78 10.95
N THR A 350 12.54 -14.17 9.89
CA THR A 350 11.75 -13.88 8.67
C THR A 350 12.44 -14.45 7.43
N PRO A 351 11.79 -15.39 6.71
CA PRO A 351 12.34 -15.95 5.47
C PRO A 351 12.15 -15.05 4.25
N ILE A 352 11.33 -14.00 4.39
CA ILE A 352 10.92 -13.10 3.31
C ILE A 352 11.47 -11.68 3.50
N SER A 353 12.52 -11.51 4.30
CA SER A 353 13.06 -10.19 4.65
C SER A 353 13.40 -9.34 3.43
N GLY A 354 14.00 -9.95 2.40
CA GLY A 354 14.36 -9.31 1.12
C GLY A 354 13.22 -9.26 0.10
N TRP A 355 12.06 -9.85 0.39
CA TRP A 355 10.96 -9.90 -0.56
C TRP A 355 10.21 -8.56 -0.63
N LYS A 356 9.67 -8.29 -1.82
CA LYS A 356 8.78 -7.15 -2.11
C LYS A 356 7.34 -7.66 -2.21
N ALA A 357 6.36 -6.78 -2.19
CA ALA A 357 4.96 -7.15 -2.29
C ALA A 357 4.68 -7.98 -3.56
N LEU A 358 5.27 -7.63 -4.70
CA LEU A 358 5.16 -8.43 -5.92
C LEU A 358 5.72 -9.86 -5.77
N HIS A 359 6.85 -10.04 -5.08
CA HIS A 359 7.40 -11.38 -4.80
C HIS A 359 6.41 -12.22 -4.00
N ILE A 360 5.84 -11.64 -2.94
CA ILE A 360 4.85 -12.30 -2.07
C ILE A 360 3.61 -12.71 -2.87
N TRP A 361 3.07 -11.80 -3.68
CA TRP A 361 1.89 -12.10 -4.48
C TRP A 361 2.13 -13.14 -5.55
N LEU A 362 3.24 -13.05 -6.28
CA LEU A 362 3.54 -14.05 -7.32
C LEU A 362 3.81 -15.43 -6.72
N PHE A 363 4.41 -15.51 -5.53
CA PHE A 363 4.52 -16.77 -4.80
C PHE A 363 3.15 -17.31 -4.39
N ILE A 364 2.30 -16.51 -3.75
CA ILE A 364 0.94 -16.95 -3.37
C ILE A 364 0.14 -17.43 -4.58
N MET A 365 0.23 -16.71 -5.70
CA MET A 365 -0.44 -17.07 -6.96
C MET A 365 0.14 -18.34 -7.58
N SER A 366 1.46 -18.55 -7.53
CA SER A 366 2.07 -19.79 -8.02
C SER A 366 1.63 -21.02 -7.21
N GLU A 367 1.36 -20.82 -5.92
CA GLU A 367 0.81 -21.83 -5.01
C GLU A 367 -0.72 -21.99 -5.13
N LYS A 368 -1.38 -21.21 -6.00
CA LYS A 368 -2.85 -21.15 -6.13
C LYS A 368 -3.56 -20.87 -4.79
N ALA A 369 -2.93 -20.05 -3.95
CA ALA A 369 -3.36 -19.76 -2.59
C ALA A 369 -4.05 -18.40 -2.44
N GLU A 370 -4.46 -17.75 -3.54
CA GLU A 370 -5.11 -16.43 -3.52
C GLU A 370 -6.43 -16.44 -2.72
N GLY A 371 -7.19 -17.54 -2.80
CA GLY A 371 -8.43 -17.73 -2.04
C GLY A 371 -8.22 -17.87 -0.52
N LEU A 372 -6.97 -18.04 -0.08
CA LEU A 372 -6.59 -18.09 1.33
C LEU A 372 -6.11 -16.73 1.86
N VAL A 373 -5.92 -15.74 0.97
CA VAL A 373 -5.56 -14.38 1.38
C VAL A 373 -6.79 -13.67 1.92
N ASN A 374 -6.59 -12.87 2.97
CA ASN A 374 -7.64 -12.02 3.53
C ASN A 374 -8.27 -11.12 2.47
N GLU A 375 -9.60 -11.18 2.37
CA GLU A 375 -10.35 -10.51 1.31
C GLU A 375 -10.14 -8.99 1.24
N LEU A 376 -9.73 -8.36 2.35
CA LEU A 376 -9.44 -6.93 2.41
C LEU A 376 -8.36 -6.49 1.42
N TYR A 377 -7.42 -7.35 1.07
CA TYR A 377 -6.42 -7.01 0.04
C TYR A 377 -7.06 -6.81 -1.33
N PHE A 378 -8.05 -7.62 -1.69
CA PHE A 378 -8.82 -7.47 -2.93
C PHE A 378 -9.82 -6.30 -2.87
N ARG A 379 -10.07 -5.75 -1.68
CA ARG A 379 -10.89 -4.56 -1.40
C ARG A 379 -10.04 -3.27 -1.37
N GLY A 380 -8.77 -3.36 -1.76
CA GLY A 380 -7.85 -2.24 -1.96
C GLY A 380 -7.15 -1.75 -0.69
N PHE A 381 -6.97 -2.65 0.30
CA PHE A 381 -6.04 -2.45 1.43
C PHE A 381 -4.65 -3.02 1.06
N ASP A 382 -3.58 -2.30 1.40
CA ASP A 382 -2.20 -2.79 1.19
C ASP A 382 -1.65 -3.55 2.41
N ARG A 383 -2.26 -3.29 3.56
CA ARG A 383 -1.91 -3.85 4.86
C ARG A 383 -3.19 -3.97 5.67
N VAL A 384 -3.36 -5.12 6.30
CA VAL A 384 -4.47 -5.40 7.19
C VAL A 384 -4.00 -5.30 8.64
N GLY A 385 -4.87 -4.77 9.51
CA GLY A 385 -4.66 -4.69 10.95
C GLY A 385 -5.93 -4.20 11.63
N CYS A 386 -5.79 -3.62 12.84
CA CYS A 386 -6.94 -3.14 13.59
C CYS A 386 -7.72 -2.04 12.84
N TYR A 387 -9.06 -2.04 12.94
CA TYR A 387 -9.94 -1.17 12.14
C TYR A 387 -9.70 0.33 12.35
N MET A 388 -9.24 0.72 13.55
CA MET A 388 -8.90 2.10 13.94
C MET A 388 -7.39 2.34 14.07
N CYS A 389 -6.54 1.56 13.40
CA CYS A 389 -5.09 1.64 13.60
C CYS A 389 -4.56 3.06 13.31
N PRO A 390 -3.85 3.75 14.23
CA PRO A 390 -3.32 5.08 13.96
C PRO A 390 -2.27 5.09 12.83
N SER A 391 -1.67 3.94 12.54
CA SER A 391 -0.73 3.79 11.41
C SER A 391 -1.43 3.62 10.06
N ALA A 392 -2.75 3.40 10.04
CA ALA A 392 -3.53 3.35 8.81
C ALA A 392 -3.58 4.73 8.14
N THR A 393 -3.82 4.70 6.84
CA THR A 393 -3.89 5.90 6.01
C THR A 393 -5.30 6.50 6.12
N LEU A 394 -5.47 7.79 5.80
CA LEU A 394 -6.80 8.41 5.92
C LEU A 394 -7.80 7.75 4.96
N ALA A 395 -7.35 7.39 3.76
CA ALA A 395 -8.22 6.68 2.81
C ALA A 395 -8.62 5.28 3.30
N ASP A 396 -7.74 4.57 4.01
CA ASP A 396 -8.10 3.27 4.60
C ASP A 396 -9.15 3.44 5.71
N MET A 397 -9.06 4.50 6.51
CA MET A 397 -10.06 4.82 7.54
C MET A 397 -11.42 5.16 6.95
N HIS A 398 -11.45 5.94 5.87
CA HIS A 398 -12.70 6.24 5.15
C HIS A 398 -13.35 4.95 4.60
N LYS A 399 -12.55 4.03 4.04
CA LYS A 399 -13.04 2.72 3.62
C LYS A 399 -13.63 1.91 4.78
N VAL A 400 -12.94 1.88 5.93
CA VAL A 400 -13.47 1.19 7.13
C VAL A 400 -14.79 1.81 7.58
N LYS A 401 -14.89 3.15 7.61
CA LYS A 401 -16.14 3.86 7.97
C LYS A 401 -17.30 3.50 7.04
N GLU A 402 -17.04 3.43 5.74
CA GLU A 402 -18.03 3.08 4.73
C GLU A 402 -18.47 1.60 4.84
N TRP A 403 -17.53 0.69 5.07
CA TRP A 403 -17.77 -0.76 4.96
C TRP A 403 -18.20 -1.39 6.29
N HIS A 404 -17.76 -0.81 7.40
CA HIS A 404 -18.07 -1.25 8.75
C HIS A 404 -18.57 -0.09 9.62
N PRO A 405 -19.70 0.54 9.25
CA PRO A 405 -20.21 1.73 9.94
C PRO A 405 -20.45 1.47 11.44
N LYS A 406 -20.90 0.26 11.81
CA LYS A 406 -21.11 -0.14 13.22
C LYS A 406 -19.80 -0.28 14.02
N LEU A 407 -18.72 -0.75 13.41
CA LEU A 407 -17.41 -0.79 14.08
C LEU A 407 -16.84 0.61 14.22
N TRP A 408 -17.05 1.44 13.20
CA TRP A 408 -16.55 2.81 13.19
C TRP A 408 -17.33 3.73 14.14
N SER A 409 -18.65 3.57 14.27
CA SER A 409 -19.50 4.44 15.09
C SER A 409 -19.05 4.47 16.55
N ASN A 410 -18.78 3.31 17.15
CA ASN A 410 -18.32 3.22 18.54
C ASN A 410 -16.98 3.93 18.76
N TRP A 411 -16.11 3.89 17.75
CA TRP A 411 -14.83 4.60 17.79
C TRP A 411 -15.00 6.12 17.62
N GLU A 412 -15.85 6.53 16.68
CA GLU A 412 -16.14 7.94 16.41
C GLU A 412 -16.83 8.61 17.61
N GLU A 413 -17.72 7.90 18.31
CA GLU A 413 -18.37 8.34 19.55
C GLU A 413 -17.37 8.59 20.67
N ALA A 414 -16.49 7.62 20.95
CA ALA A 414 -15.44 7.79 21.96
C ALA A 414 -14.48 8.95 21.61
N LEU A 415 -14.17 9.15 20.33
CA LEU A 415 -13.41 10.32 19.88
C LEU A 415 -14.18 11.64 20.10
N LYS A 416 -15.49 11.68 19.86
CA LYS A 416 -16.32 12.88 20.12
C LYS A 416 -16.31 13.24 21.61
N GLU A 417 -16.53 12.26 22.48
CA GLU A 417 -16.45 12.45 23.94
C GLU A 417 -15.09 13.02 24.36
N TRP A 418 -14.00 12.41 23.88
CA TRP A 418 -12.65 12.90 24.13
C TRP A 418 -12.44 14.31 23.59
N GLY A 419 -12.92 14.59 22.39
CA GLY A 419 -12.81 15.88 21.72
C GLY A 419 -13.48 17.00 22.51
N ILE A 420 -14.73 16.79 22.95
CA ILE A 420 -15.49 17.73 23.78
C ILE A 420 -14.74 18.01 25.09
N LYS A 421 -14.31 16.95 25.79
CA LYS A 421 -13.58 17.07 27.07
C LYS A 421 -12.27 17.85 26.95
N ASN A 422 -11.64 17.85 25.78
CA ASN A 422 -10.34 18.50 25.55
C ASN A 422 -10.45 19.74 24.63
N SER A 423 -11.66 20.27 24.42
CA SER A 423 -11.92 21.46 23.59
C SER A 423 -11.32 21.36 22.17
N LEU A 424 -11.41 20.18 21.55
CA LEU A 424 -10.96 19.93 20.19
C LEU A 424 -12.11 20.14 19.20
N ASN A 425 -11.81 20.80 18.08
CA ASN A 425 -12.79 21.05 17.02
C ASN A 425 -13.14 19.77 16.22
N GLU A 426 -14.17 19.86 15.38
CA GLU A 426 -14.62 18.74 14.54
C GLU A 426 -13.55 18.27 13.54
N ASN A 427 -12.67 19.19 13.11
CA ASN A 427 -11.56 18.91 12.20
C ASN A 427 -10.57 17.89 12.78
N TRP A 428 -10.45 17.81 14.12
CA TRP A 428 -9.64 16.80 14.79
C TRP A 428 -10.06 15.37 14.47
N ILE A 429 -11.37 15.13 14.35
CA ILE A 429 -11.94 13.84 13.94
C ILE A 429 -11.96 13.73 12.43
N LYS A 430 -12.47 14.74 11.72
CA LYS A 430 -12.65 14.76 10.25
C LYS A 430 -11.36 14.41 9.49
N TYR A 431 -10.22 14.98 9.89
CA TYR A 431 -8.93 14.71 9.25
C TYR A 431 -8.08 13.65 9.97
N ALA A 432 -8.68 12.94 10.93
CA ALA A 432 -8.05 11.97 11.80
C ALA A 432 -6.75 12.50 12.45
N LEU A 433 -6.80 13.71 13.00
CA LEU A 433 -5.67 14.39 13.63
C LEU A 433 -5.32 13.78 14.99
N TRP A 434 -6.27 13.07 15.61
CA TRP A 434 -6.05 12.22 16.80
C TRP A 434 -4.88 11.23 16.66
N ARG A 435 -4.47 10.92 15.43
CA ARG A 435 -3.30 10.08 15.13
C ARG A 435 -1.95 10.71 15.50
N TRP A 436 -1.92 11.94 15.99
CA TRP A 436 -0.71 12.62 16.44
C TRP A 436 -0.96 13.35 17.76
N ARG A 437 -0.17 13.06 18.81
CA ARG A 437 -0.27 13.78 20.09
C ARG A 437 0.61 15.02 20.13
N LYS A 438 1.84 14.92 19.62
CA LYS A 438 2.83 16.00 19.69
C LYS A 438 3.27 16.49 18.33
N ARG A 439 3.40 15.57 17.36
CA ARG A 439 4.04 15.85 16.07
C ARG A 439 3.03 15.92 14.92
N ILE A 440 2.02 16.79 15.05
CA ILE A 440 1.08 17.05 13.95
C ILE A 440 1.86 17.69 12.78
N PRO A 441 1.75 17.15 11.55
CA PRO A 441 2.37 17.78 10.38
C PRO A 441 1.97 19.25 10.24
N LYS A 442 2.92 20.14 9.93
CA LYS A 442 2.66 21.60 9.83
C LYS A 442 1.46 21.92 8.93
N THR A 443 1.37 21.24 7.79
CA THR A 443 0.26 21.38 6.82
C THR A 443 -1.11 20.99 7.38
N LEU A 444 -1.14 20.14 8.41
CA LEU A 444 -2.38 19.72 9.08
C LEU A 444 -2.72 20.57 10.30
N LYS A 445 -1.75 21.24 10.91
CA LYS A 445 -1.94 21.97 12.17
C LYS A 445 -2.97 23.11 12.02
N ALA A 446 -2.98 23.77 10.86
CA ALA A 446 -3.92 24.83 10.54
C ALA A 446 -5.41 24.39 10.63
N PHE A 447 -5.71 23.10 10.54
CA PHE A 447 -7.07 22.59 10.72
C PHE A 447 -7.53 22.49 12.17
N LEU A 448 -6.63 22.59 13.15
CA LEU A 448 -7.02 22.67 14.57
C LEU A 448 -7.34 24.10 15.02
N GLU A 449 -6.92 25.09 14.23
CA GLU A 449 -7.09 26.51 14.52
C GLU A 449 -8.32 27.11 13.81
N LYS A 450 -8.87 26.38 12.82
CA LYS A 450 -10.14 26.64 12.13
C LYS A 450 -11.21 25.72 12.65
#